data_AF-A0A9N9B923-F1
#
_entry.id   AF-A0A9N9B923-F1
#
_cell.length_a   1.000
_cell.length_b   1.000
_cell.length_c   1.000
_cell.angle_alpha   90.00
_cell.angle_beta   90.00
_cell.angle_gamma   90.00
#
_symmetry.space_group_name_H-M   'P 1'
#
loop_
_entity.id
_entity.type
_entity.pdbx_description
1 polymer ?
#
loop_
_entity_poly.entity_id
_entity_poly.type
_entity_poly.pdbx_seq_one_letter_code
_entity_poly.pdbx_strand_id
1 'polypeptide(L)'
;MNRENFIRGISILFKTEWTALKLAVDMQWGGHDSEDKRDWLINVIAEYFDKNGKGTDVDDLETILNQIMSDEFNTLLEDDSAYQISQDLIKILQNGESSTMEEDEKMDINNSTTPSKLSNRPIIDDDGFTLVTRRK
;
A
#
# COMPACT_ATOMS: atom_id res chain seq x y z
N MET A 1 -6.25 2.33 22.09
CA MET A 1 -6.26 1.65 20.79
C MET A 1 -6.76 0.23 20.98
N ASN A 2 -7.81 -0.20 20.29
CA ASN A 2 -8.23 -1.60 20.32
C ASN A 2 -7.36 -2.40 19.36
N ARG A 3 -6.39 -3.15 19.88
CA ARG A 3 -5.45 -3.99 19.12
C ARG A 3 -6.17 -4.89 18.09
N GLU A 4 -7.36 -5.39 18.45
CA GLU A 4 -8.19 -6.22 17.58
C GLU A 4 -8.66 -5.49 16.31
N ASN A 5 -9.06 -4.22 16.44
CA ASN A 5 -9.48 -3.40 15.29
C ASN A 5 -8.29 -3.12 14.36
N PHE A 6 -7.11 -2.92 14.95
CA PHE A 6 -5.89 -2.68 14.19
C PHE A 6 -5.46 -3.92 13.40
N ILE A 7 -5.38 -5.08 14.06
CA ILE A 7 -5.08 -6.37 13.41
C ILE A 7 -6.06 -6.67 12.28
N ARG A 8 -7.35 -6.38 12.51
CA ARG A 8 -8.37 -6.54 11.47
C ARG A 8 -8.12 -5.62 10.27
N GLY A 9 -7.75 -4.35 10.51
CA GLY A 9 -7.38 -3.40 9.47
C GLY A 9 -6.20 -3.87 8.63
N ILE A 10 -5.12 -4.32 9.28
CA ILE A 10 -3.94 -4.89 8.61
C ILE A 10 -4.33 -6.12 7.79
N SER A 11 -5.13 -7.03 8.37
CA SER A 11 -5.57 -8.25 7.68
C SER A 11 -6.33 -7.96 6.39
N ILE A 12 -7.19 -6.93 6.39
CA ILE A 12 -7.91 -6.50 5.19
C ILE A 12 -6.92 -5.91 4.18
N LEU A 13 -6.07 -4.98 4.61
CA LEU A 13 -5.08 -4.31 3.74
C LEU A 13 -4.19 -5.32 2.99
N PHE A 14 -3.65 -6.31 3.70
CA PHE A 14 -2.79 -7.35 3.12
C PHE A 14 -3.53 -8.29 2.17
N LYS A 15 -4.83 -8.50 2.36
CA LYS A 15 -5.64 -9.38 1.51
C LYS A 15 -6.21 -8.67 0.28
N THR A 16 -6.43 -7.36 0.33
CA THR A 16 -7.09 -6.61 -0.75
C THR A 16 -6.14 -5.72 -1.54
N GLU A 17 -5.27 -4.96 -0.87
CA GLU A 17 -4.46 -3.93 -1.53
C GLU A 17 -3.08 -4.46 -1.93
N TRP A 18 -2.47 -5.34 -1.13
CA TRP A 18 -1.12 -5.84 -1.41
C TRP A 18 -1.13 -7.05 -2.35
N THR A 19 -1.21 -6.76 -3.65
CA THR A 19 -1.28 -7.79 -4.69
C THR A 19 -0.08 -8.75 -4.66
N ALA A 20 1.13 -8.25 -4.36
CA ALA A 20 2.33 -9.08 -4.30
C ALA A 20 2.23 -10.16 -3.21
N LEU A 21 1.83 -9.79 -1.99
CA LEU A 21 1.63 -10.73 -0.89
C LEU A 21 0.50 -11.72 -1.20
N LYS A 22 -0.60 -11.25 -1.78
CA LYS A 22 -1.70 -12.13 -2.19
C LYS A 22 -1.25 -13.19 -3.18
N LEU A 23 -0.53 -12.80 -4.23
CA LEU A 23 0.02 -13.73 -5.21
C LEU A 23 1.02 -14.70 -4.59
N ALA A 24 1.87 -14.22 -3.69
CA ALA A 24 2.82 -15.06 -2.97
C ALA A 24 2.13 -16.15 -2.14
N VAL A 25 1.01 -15.83 -1.50
CA VAL A 25 0.20 -16.79 -0.75
C VAL A 25 -0.54 -17.74 -1.68
N ASP A 26 -1.24 -17.23 -2.70
CA ASP A 26 -2.02 -18.04 -3.65
C ASP A 26 -1.14 -19.03 -4.43
N MET A 27 0.09 -18.64 -4.74
CA MET A 27 1.08 -19.46 -5.45
C MET A 27 1.98 -20.28 -4.52
N GLN A 28 1.76 -20.20 -3.21
CA GLN A 28 2.56 -20.89 -2.18
C GLN A 28 4.06 -20.61 -2.28
N TRP A 29 4.46 -19.38 -2.63
CA TRP A 29 5.87 -19.00 -2.74
C TRP A 29 6.61 -19.05 -1.40
N GLY A 30 5.88 -18.98 -0.27
CA GLY A 30 6.41 -19.23 1.07
C GLY A 30 6.29 -20.68 1.55
N GLY A 31 5.90 -21.62 0.69
CA GLY A 31 5.64 -23.02 1.04
C GLY A 31 4.19 -23.30 1.47
N HIS A 32 3.94 -24.48 2.04
CA HIS A 32 2.57 -24.89 2.39
C HIS A 32 1.95 -24.02 3.49
N ASP A 33 2.77 -23.39 4.32
CA ASP A 33 2.38 -22.51 5.42
C ASP A 33 2.29 -21.03 4.99
N SER A 34 2.21 -20.73 3.68
CA SER A 34 2.17 -19.33 3.20
C SER A 34 1.01 -18.52 3.80
N GLU A 35 -0.13 -19.18 4.05
CA GLU A 35 -1.25 -18.55 4.76
C GLU A 35 -0.91 -18.22 6.21
N ASP A 36 -0.34 -19.17 6.96
CA ASP A 36 0.10 -18.97 8.33
C ASP A 36 1.18 -17.89 8.44
N LYS A 37 2.10 -17.81 7.45
CA LYS A 37 3.11 -16.75 7.36
C LYS A 37 2.49 -15.37 7.18
N ARG A 38 1.44 -15.23 6.37
CA ARG A 38 0.70 -13.96 6.24
C ARG A 38 0.09 -13.56 7.58
N ASP A 39 -0.55 -14.50 8.27
CA ASP A 39 -1.18 -14.23 9.57
C ASP A 39 -0.13 -13.95 10.66
N TRP A 40 1.05 -14.58 10.60
CA TRP A 40 2.22 -14.23 11.40
C TRP A 40 2.72 -12.80 11.13
N LEU A 41 2.86 -12.41 9.86
CA LEU A 41 3.29 -11.06 9.46
C LEU A 41 2.36 -9.98 10.03
N ILE A 42 1.04 -10.21 10.04
CA ILE A 42 0.08 -9.29 10.67
C ILE A 42 0.42 -9.06 12.15
N ASN A 43 0.76 -10.12 12.88
CA ASN A 43 1.14 -10.02 14.29
C ASN A 43 2.48 -9.31 14.49
N VAL A 44 3.48 -9.58 13.63
CA VAL A 44 4.78 -8.90 13.65
C VAL A 44 4.61 -7.39 13.54
N ILE A 45 3.81 -6.95 12.56
CA ILE A 45 3.53 -5.53 12.35
C ILE A 45 2.76 -4.96 13.55
N ALA A 46 1.75 -5.65 14.07
CA ALA A 46 1.02 -5.20 15.25
C ALA A 46 1.95 -5.02 16.47
N GLU A 47 2.84 -5.98 16.73
CA GLU A 47 3.82 -5.90 17.82
C GLU A 47 4.87 -4.80 17.60
N TYR A 48 5.26 -4.55 16.35
CA TYR A 48 6.17 -3.47 16.01
C TYR A 48 5.56 -2.10 16.38
N PHE A 49 4.28 -1.90 16.07
CA PHE A 49 3.56 -0.70 16.47
C PHE A 49 3.32 -0.61 17.98
N ASP A 50 3.06 -1.72 18.68
CA ASP A 50 2.97 -1.74 20.15
C ASP A 50 4.29 -1.28 20.82
N LYS A 51 5.45 -1.59 20.21
CA LYS A 51 6.78 -1.22 20.73
C LYS A 51 7.21 0.19 20.37
N ASN A 52 7.00 0.60 19.12
CA ASN A 52 7.52 1.87 18.59
C ASN A 52 6.49 3.01 18.67
N GLY A 53 5.20 2.70 18.82
CA GLY A 53 4.11 3.67 18.90
C GLY A 53 4.15 4.65 17.73
N LYS A 54 4.16 5.95 18.06
CA LYS A 54 4.21 7.07 17.11
C LYS A 54 5.60 7.34 16.51
N GLY A 55 6.63 6.62 16.98
CA GLY A 55 7.99 6.71 16.42
C GLY A 55 8.21 5.84 15.19
N THR A 56 7.16 5.18 14.70
CA THR A 56 7.22 4.34 13.50
C THR A 56 7.25 5.19 12.25
N ASP A 57 8.34 5.12 11.48
CA ASP A 57 8.45 5.75 10.17
C ASP A 57 8.05 4.77 9.04
N VAL A 58 7.70 5.33 7.88
CA VAL A 58 7.33 4.56 6.67
C VAL A 58 8.53 3.78 6.14
N ASP A 59 9.74 4.34 6.18
CA ASP A 59 10.95 3.74 5.62
C ASP A 59 11.37 2.46 6.37
N ASP A 60 11.25 2.46 7.70
CA ASP A 60 11.47 1.28 8.53
C ASP A 60 10.46 0.17 8.22
N LEU A 61 9.17 0.53 8.09
CA LEU A 61 8.12 -0.43 7.74
C LEU A 61 8.35 -1.02 6.36
N GLU A 62 8.68 -0.19 5.38
CA GLU A 62 9.00 -0.63 4.03
C GLU A 62 10.16 -1.63 4.05
N THR A 63 11.21 -1.33 4.79
CA THR A 63 12.37 -2.22 4.94
C THR A 63 11.97 -3.57 5.53
N ILE A 64 11.15 -3.57 6.59
CA ILE A 64 10.64 -4.80 7.21
C ILE A 64 9.78 -5.60 6.22
N LEU A 65 8.87 -4.94 5.52
CA LEU A 65 7.99 -5.60 4.55
C LEU A 65 8.77 -6.21 3.37
N ASN A 66 9.77 -5.49 2.84
CA ASN A 66 10.65 -5.99 1.78
C ASN A 66 11.47 -7.20 2.24
N GLN A 67 12.05 -7.13 3.45
CA GLN A 67 12.82 -8.24 4.01
C GLN A 67 11.95 -9.49 4.17
N ILE A 68 10.74 -9.35 4.70
CA ILE A 68 9.85 -10.50 4.89
C ILE A 68 9.39 -11.08 3.54
N MET A 69 9.09 -10.24 2.55
CA MET A 69 8.74 -10.73 1.21
C MET A 69 9.90 -11.50 0.56
N SER A 70 11.14 -11.04 0.75
CA SER A 70 12.34 -11.75 0.28
C SER A 70 12.55 -13.06 1.03
N ASP A 71 12.58 -13.03 2.36
CA ASP A 71 13.03 -14.16 3.18
C ASP A 71 11.95 -15.23 3.36
N GLU A 72 10.70 -14.82 3.58
CA GLU A 72 9.60 -15.74 3.89
C GLU A 72 8.80 -16.17 2.67
N PHE A 73 8.73 -15.32 1.64
CA PHE A 73 7.94 -15.54 0.43
C PHE A 73 8.79 -15.63 -0.85
N ASN A 74 10.12 -15.61 -0.74
CA ASN A 74 11.06 -15.70 -1.88
C ASN A 74 10.70 -14.75 -3.03
N THR A 75 10.22 -13.56 -2.68
CA THR A 75 9.68 -12.54 -3.60
C THR A 75 10.48 -11.26 -3.45
N LEU A 76 11.12 -10.84 -4.53
CA LEU A 76 11.73 -9.52 -4.62
C LEU A 76 10.71 -8.54 -5.17
N LEU A 77 10.43 -7.50 -4.40
CA LEU A 77 9.60 -6.39 -4.86
C LEU A 77 10.48 -5.43 -5.66
N GLU A 78 10.11 -5.18 -6.91
CA GLU A 78 10.77 -4.20 -7.78
C GLU A 78 9.91 -2.94 -7.96
N ASP A 79 8.80 -2.88 -7.24
CA ASP A 79 7.82 -1.81 -7.25
C ASP A 79 7.67 -1.18 -5.85
N ASP A 80 7.16 0.06 -5.80
CA ASP A 80 6.97 0.81 -4.54
C ASP A 80 5.76 0.30 -3.70
N SER A 81 5.28 -0.93 -3.92
CA SER A 81 4.11 -1.44 -3.18
C SER A 81 4.37 -1.59 -1.69
N ALA A 82 5.57 -1.99 -1.27
CA ALA A 82 5.92 -2.07 0.14
C ALA A 82 5.85 -0.70 0.82
N TYR A 83 6.33 0.35 0.16
CA TYR A 83 6.23 1.72 0.63
C TYR A 83 4.77 2.19 0.73
N GLN A 84 3.97 1.95 -0.31
CA GLN A 84 2.54 2.30 -0.32
C GLN A 84 1.77 1.63 0.83
N ILE A 85 1.97 0.33 1.02
CA ILE A 85 1.37 -0.44 2.12
C ILE A 85 1.82 0.10 3.48
N SER A 86 3.08 0.49 3.61
CA SER A 86 3.61 1.10 4.84
C SER A 86 2.90 2.42 5.18
N GLN A 87 2.63 3.27 4.19
CA GLN A 87 1.84 4.48 4.41
C GLN A 87 0.41 4.17 4.87
N ASP A 88 -0.23 3.17 4.28
CA ASP A 88 -1.60 2.79 4.64
C ASP A 88 -1.68 2.15 6.03
N LEU A 89 -0.65 1.42 6.46
CA LEU A 89 -0.53 0.92 7.84
C LEU A 89 -0.51 2.07 8.86
N ILE A 90 0.25 3.14 8.59
CA ILE A 90 0.28 4.32 9.46
C ILE A 90 -1.07 5.04 9.50
N LYS A 91 -1.78 5.13 8.37
CA LYS A 91 -3.14 5.69 8.36
C LYS A 91 -4.07 4.86 9.24
N ILE A 92 -4.06 3.52 9.11
CA ILE A 92 -4.88 2.63 9.94
C ILE A 92 -4.59 2.83 11.43
N LEU A 93 -3.31 3.03 11.80
CA LEU A 93 -2.91 3.37 13.17
C LEU A 93 -3.54 4.69 13.62
N GLN A 94 -3.39 5.77 12.84
CA GLN A 94 -3.92 7.09 13.16
C GLN A 94 -5.45 7.09 13.27
N ASN A 95 -6.15 6.46 12.32
CA ASN A 95 -7.60 6.32 12.33
C ASN A 95 -8.11 5.50 13.52
N GLY A 96 -7.33 4.51 13.98
CA GLY A 96 -7.64 3.72 15.18
C GLY A 96 -7.49 4.49 16.50
N GLU A 97 -6.75 5.61 16.49
CA GLU A 97 -6.66 6.56 17.61
C GLU A 97 -7.74 7.66 17.54
N SER A 98 -8.18 8.05 16.34
CA SER A 98 -9.14 9.14 16.10
C SER A 98 -10.62 8.81 16.31
N SER A 99 -10.97 7.71 17.01
CA SER A 99 -12.36 7.55 17.51
C SER A 99 -12.74 8.62 18.55
N THR A 100 -11.83 9.55 18.87
CA THR A 100 -12.13 10.89 19.35
C THR A 100 -11.42 11.93 18.47
N MET A 101 -12.01 12.29 17.33
CA MET A 101 -12.35 13.68 16.98
C MET A 101 -12.78 13.75 15.52
N GLU A 102 -13.88 14.44 15.35
CA GLU A 102 -14.53 14.77 14.09
C GLU A 102 -13.64 15.72 13.27
N GLU A 103 -13.54 15.37 11.99
CA GLU A 103 -13.54 16.26 10.82
C GLU A 103 -12.36 17.23 10.52
N ASP A 104 -12.04 17.25 9.21
CA ASP A 104 -11.44 18.29 8.37
C ASP A 104 -9.93 18.64 8.45
N GLU A 105 -9.21 18.48 7.33
CA GLU A 105 -8.78 19.67 6.56
C GLU A 105 -8.51 19.33 5.09
N LYS A 106 -9.20 20.08 4.22
CA LYS A 106 -9.01 20.13 2.77
C LYS A 106 -7.61 20.62 2.42
N MET A 107 -6.94 19.96 1.47
CA MET A 107 -5.88 20.58 0.69
C MET A 107 -6.45 21.15 -0.61
N ASP A 108 -6.95 22.38 -0.51
CA ASP A 108 -7.16 23.31 -1.64
C ASP A 108 -5.76 23.76 -2.11
N ILE A 109 -5.29 23.29 -3.27
CA ILE A 109 -4.13 23.86 -3.98
C ILE A 109 -4.63 24.44 -5.29
N ASN A 110 -5.06 25.70 -5.24
CA ASN A 110 -5.49 26.45 -6.42
C ASN A 110 -4.66 27.73 -6.58
N ASN A 111 -4.18 27.92 -7.81
CA ASN A 111 -3.82 29.16 -8.51
C ASN A 111 -2.33 29.55 -8.49
N SER A 112 -1.58 29.61 -9.60
CA SER A 112 -1.90 29.77 -11.04
C SER A 112 -0.82 29.02 -11.84
N THR A 113 -1.05 28.30 -12.94
CA THR A 113 -1.34 28.88 -14.26
C THR A 113 -1.55 27.73 -15.27
N THR A 114 -2.81 27.49 -15.65
CA THR A 114 -3.29 26.94 -16.96
C THR A 114 -2.92 25.52 -17.43
N PRO A 115 -3.77 24.91 -18.28
CA PRO A 115 -4.11 23.49 -18.22
C PRO A 115 -3.27 22.67 -19.19
N SER A 116 -2.73 21.55 -18.72
CA SER A 116 -2.24 20.48 -19.59
C SER A 116 -2.84 19.15 -19.15
N LYS A 117 -4.13 19.02 -19.49
CA LYS A 117 -4.76 17.74 -19.79
C LYS A 117 -3.87 17.06 -20.84
N LEU A 118 -3.19 15.97 -20.52
CA LEU A 118 -2.86 14.94 -21.51
C LEU A 118 -2.57 13.62 -20.77
N SER A 119 -3.66 12.99 -20.36
CA SER A 119 -3.73 11.55 -20.22
C SER A 119 -3.35 10.97 -21.59
N ASN A 120 -2.10 10.55 -21.74
CA ASN A 120 -1.68 9.74 -22.89
C ASN A 120 -2.17 8.31 -22.67
N ARG A 121 -3.49 8.12 -22.80
CA ARG A 121 -4.05 6.83 -23.19
C ARG A 121 -4.34 6.93 -24.70
N PRO A 122 -3.74 6.08 -25.54
CA PRO A 122 -4.15 6.00 -26.93
C PRO A 122 -5.61 5.55 -26.97
N ILE A 123 -6.45 6.37 -27.58
CA ILE A 123 -7.83 6.02 -27.92
C ILE A 123 -7.75 5.07 -29.13
N ILE A 124 -8.19 3.83 -28.96
CA ILE A 124 -8.28 2.85 -30.05
C ILE A 124 -9.75 2.84 -30.51
N ASP A 125 -10.00 3.46 -31.66
CA ASP A 125 -11.25 3.32 -32.41
C ASP A 125 -11.10 2.21 -33.46
N ASP A 126 -12.24 1.65 -33.91
CA ASP A 126 -12.38 0.43 -34.75
C ASP A 126 -11.72 0.51 -36.15
N ASP A 127 -11.07 1.63 -36.50
CA ASP A 127 -10.40 1.86 -37.79
C ASP A 127 -8.97 2.46 -37.66
N GLY A 128 -8.22 2.12 -36.60
CA GLY A 128 -6.75 2.11 -36.59
C GLY A 128 -5.98 3.35 -37.10
N PHE A 129 -5.53 4.19 -36.16
CA PHE A 129 -4.48 5.22 -36.25
C PHE A 129 -4.79 6.55 -36.98
N THR A 130 -4.63 7.67 -36.27
CA THR A 130 -4.51 9.02 -36.87
C THR A 130 -3.18 9.67 -36.50
N LEU A 131 -2.46 10.16 -37.52
CA LEU A 131 -1.19 10.88 -37.44
C LEU A 131 -1.30 12.18 -36.62
N VAL A 132 -0.43 12.35 -35.62
CA VAL A 132 -0.23 13.62 -34.92
C VAL A 132 0.36 14.66 -35.88
N THR A 133 -0.40 15.71 -36.19
CA THR A 133 0.16 16.91 -36.83
C THR A 133 0.74 17.83 -35.75
N ARG A 134 2.07 17.84 -35.61
CA ARG A 134 2.78 18.91 -34.89
C ARG A 134 2.62 20.21 -35.68
N ARG A 135 2.04 21.25 -35.08
CA ARG A 135 2.22 22.61 -35.62
C ARG A 135 3.44 23.27 -34.97
N LYS A 136 4.16 23.98 -35.83
CA LYS A 136 5.38 24.76 -35.60
C LYS A 136 5.06 26.11 -34.98
#